data_AF-A0A349W628-F1
#
_entry.id   AF-A0A349W628-F1
#
_cell.length_a   1.000
_cell.length_b   1.000
_cell.length_c   1.000
_cell.angle_alpha   90.00
_cell.angle_beta   90.00
_cell.angle_gamma   90.00
#
_symmetry.space_group_name_H-M   'P 1'
#
loop_
_entity.id
_entity.type
_entity.pdbx_description
1 polymer ?
#
loop_
_entity_poly.entity_id
_entity_poly.type
_entity_poly.pdbx_seq_one_letter_code
_entity_poly.pdbx_strand_id
1 'polypeptide(L)'
;MEIIHSPLEQTYSAGGHTLRIDIYRSADSLWILEVVDEGGTSTVWDDPFETDKAALETAFLAIETDGVTSFLTDAGKARQEVPTNGNALFEPLTEDELEELEHFLLYELDTEEGMTLDILDGFLHAIVIGPVFIHPHEWLPKVWGTERDETPPMPSVEAFNRVLQLVMRHFNGIVSGFAMQPPEILPLWSNCTFEGQEFDDAEGWAYGFCEGVKLSQPTWQALLDDPEGERWYRPIGLLGGGAYSADQDDLTTTPAQRHVLAAEIGKNLPYIHAFWLPVREAINERQRAQRMSNKVGRNEPCPCGSGKKFKKCCGAASQLH
;
A
#
# COMPACT_ATOMS: atom_id res chain seq x y z
N MET A 1 4.60 17.68 -11.24
CA MET A 1 3.30 17.35 -11.85
C MET A 1 2.22 17.93 -10.94
N GLU A 2 1.34 18.81 -11.44
CA GLU A 2 0.30 19.47 -10.63
C GLU A 2 -0.97 18.60 -10.62
N ILE A 3 -1.50 18.28 -9.44
CA ILE A 3 -2.74 17.52 -9.29
C ILE A 3 -3.92 18.50 -9.32
N ILE A 4 -4.84 18.26 -10.24
CA ILE A 4 -6.07 19.02 -10.40
C ILE A 4 -7.16 18.28 -9.64
N HIS A 5 -7.63 18.89 -8.56
CA HIS A 5 -8.76 18.40 -7.77
C HIS A 5 -10.08 18.86 -8.36
N SER A 6 -11.06 17.97 -8.40
CA SER A 6 -12.40 18.29 -8.86
C SER A 6 -13.10 19.21 -7.86
N PRO A 7 -13.88 20.21 -8.31
CA PRO A 7 -14.77 20.95 -7.41
C PRO A 7 -15.93 20.09 -6.86
N LEU A 8 -16.10 18.86 -7.34
CA LEU A 8 -17.14 17.91 -6.93
C LEU A 8 -16.72 16.99 -5.78
N GLU A 9 -15.45 17.07 -5.36
CA GLU A 9 -14.97 16.44 -4.13
C GLU A 9 -15.83 16.86 -2.94
N GLN A 10 -16.24 15.88 -2.14
CA GLN A 10 -17.13 16.15 -1.02
C GLN A 10 -17.08 15.07 0.05
N THR A 11 -17.60 15.42 1.22
CA THR A 11 -17.85 14.45 2.29
C THR A 11 -19.27 13.94 2.19
N TYR A 12 -19.44 12.63 2.27
CA TYR A 12 -20.73 11.96 2.37
C TYR A 12 -20.90 11.40 3.78
N SER A 13 -22.08 11.51 4.38
CA SER A 13 -22.32 10.98 5.73
C SER A 13 -23.67 10.28 5.81
N ALA A 14 -23.66 9.00 6.19
CA ALA A 14 -24.85 8.22 6.47
C ALA A 14 -24.53 7.15 7.54
N GLY A 15 -25.53 6.71 8.29
CA GLY A 15 -25.36 5.66 9.31
C GLY A 15 -24.43 6.02 10.48
N GLY A 16 -24.09 7.30 10.67
CA GLY A 16 -23.14 7.73 11.71
C GLY A 16 -21.67 7.65 11.31
N HIS A 17 -21.39 7.42 10.03
CA HIS A 17 -20.05 7.40 9.44
C HIS A 17 -19.92 8.47 8.35
N THR A 18 -18.70 8.99 8.17
CA THR A 18 -18.33 9.99 7.18
C THR A 18 -17.27 9.45 6.24
N LEU A 19 -17.57 9.46 4.94
CA LEU A 19 -16.63 9.17 3.87
C LEU A 19 -16.21 10.47 3.20
N ARG A 20 -14.97 10.53 2.74
CA ARG A 20 -14.45 11.59 1.88
C ARG A 20 -14.32 11.05 0.47
N ILE A 21 -15.04 11.66 -0.48
CA ILE A 21 -14.98 11.35 -1.90
C ILE A 21 -13.99 12.35 -2.52
N ASP A 22 -12.79 11.87 -2.83
CA ASP A 22 -11.75 12.61 -3.52
C ASP A 22 -11.77 12.24 -5.02
N ILE A 23 -11.62 13.23 -5.90
CA ILE A 23 -11.73 13.07 -7.34
C ILE A 23 -10.68 13.98 -7.97
N TYR A 24 -9.62 13.38 -8.50
CA TYR A 24 -8.44 14.14 -8.92
C TYR A 24 -7.82 13.57 -10.20
N ARG A 25 -6.95 14.36 -10.83
CA ARG A 25 -6.19 13.94 -12.01
C ARG A 25 -4.89 14.71 -12.15
N SER A 26 -3.97 14.22 -12.97
CA SER A 26 -2.84 15.00 -13.48
C SER A 26 -3.23 15.83 -14.71
N ALA A 27 -2.37 16.76 -15.12
CA ALA A 27 -2.53 17.46 -16.39
C ALA A 27 -2.53 16.42 -17.54
N ASP A 28 -3.57 16.47 -18.36
CA ASP A 28 -3.81 15.58 -19.52
C ASP A 28 -4.19 14.11 -19.21
N SER A 29 -4.63 13.79 -17.99
CA SER A 29 -5.18 12.46 -17.65
C SER A 29 -6.69 12.45 -17.37
N LEU A 30 -7.23 11.23 -17.28
CA LEU A 30 -8.59 10.94 -16.86
C LEU A 30 -8.72 11.05 -15.33
N TRP A 31 -9.95 11.21 -14.84
CA TRP A 31 -10.25 11.43 -13.43
C TRP A 31 -10.15 10.13 -12.63
N ILE A 32 -9.50 10.20 -11.48
CA ILE A 32 -9.41 9.10 -10.51
C ILE A 32 -10.44 9.37 -9.43
N LEU A 33 -11.14 8.32 -9.00
CA LEU A 33 -12.05 8.35 -7.86
C LEU A 33 -11.39 7.65 -6.68
N GLU A 34 -11.39 8.31 -5.54
CA GLU A 34 -10.94 7.79 -4.27
C GLU A 34 -12.02 8.05 -3.20
N VAL A 35 -12.34 7.04 -2.40
CA VAL A 35 -13.24 7.17 -1.24
C VAL A 35 -12.48 6.77 0.00
N VAL A 36 -12.33 7.71 0.93
CA VAL A 36 -11.55 7.55 2.15
C VAL A 36 -12.46 7.56 3.37
N ASP A 37 -12.34 6.58 4.25
CA ASP A 37 -13.07 6.55 5.51
C ASP A 37 -12.46 7.48 6.58
N GLU A 38 -13.14 7.55 7.75
CA GLU A 38 -12.69 8.34 8.90
C GLU A 38 -11.36 7.84 9.50
N GLY A 39 -11.04 6.55 9.29
CA GLY A 39 -9.80 5.90 9.69
C GLY A 39 -8.64 6.15 8.72
N GLY A 40 -8.89 6.80 7.59
CA GLY A 40 -7.91 7.07 6.55
C GLY A 40 -7.71 5.92 5.57
N THR A 41 -8.56 4.89 5.62
CA THR A 41 -8.55 3.80 4.64
C THR A 41 -9.18 4.27 3.35
N SER A 42 -8.46 4.05 2.27
CA SER A 42 -8.76 4.57 0.95
C SER A 42 -9.21 3.42 0.04
N THR A 43 -10.31 3.64 -0.66
CA THR A 43 -10.79 2.83 -1.78
C THR A 43 -10.62 3.64 -3.04
N VAL A 44 -9.69 3.24 -3.91
CA VAL A 44 -9.45 3.90 -5.21
C VAL A 44 -10.04 3.02 -6.30
N TRP A 45 -10.72 3.62 -7.27
CA TRP A 45 -11.27 2.90 -8.41
C TRP A 45 -10.19 2.70 -9.48
N ASP A 46 -10.13 1.47 -10.02
CA ASP A 46 -9.13 1.07 -11.00
C ASP A 46 -9.36 1.71 -12.37
N ASP A 47 -10.62 1.83 -12.80
CA ASP A 47 -10.98 2.48 -14.07
C ASP A 47 -11.10 4.00 -13.90
N PRO A 48 -10.32 4.80 -14.66
CA PRO A 48 -10.43 6.25 -14.59
C PRO A 48 -11.61 6.77 -15.43
N PHE A 49 -12.10 7.95 -15.07
CA PHE A 49 -13.34 8.52 -15.60
C PHE A 49 -13.06 9.67 -16.58
N GLU A 50 -13.82 9.73 -17.68
CA GLU A 50 -13.76 10.86 -18.62
C GLU A 50 -14.16 12.20 -17.99
N THR A 51 -15.02 12.17 -16.98
CA THR A 51 -15.48 13.36 -16.27
C THR A 51 -15.49 13.14 -14.77
N ASP A 52 -15.19 14.18 -14.00
CA ASP A 52 -15.32 14.19 -12.54
C ASP A 52 -16.76 13.94 -12.08
N LYS A 53 -17.75 14.34 -12.91
CA LYS A 53 -19.15 14.02 -12.69
C LYS A 53 -19.43 12.51 -12.73
N ALA A 54 -18.87 11.79 -13.71
CA ALA A 54 -19.02 10.34 -13.80
C ALA A 54 -18.36 9.63 -12.61
N ALA A 55 -17.17 10.09 -12.19
CA ALA A 55 -16.54 9.62 -10.96
C ALA A 55 -17.46 9.81 -9.74
N LEU A 56 -18.04 11.00 -9.56
CA LEU A 56 -18.92 11.26 -8.43
C LEU A 56 -20.21 10.41 -8.46
N GLU A 57 -20.82 10.24 -9.64
CA GLU A 57 -22.02 9.39 -9.80
C GLU A 57 -21.72 7.93 -9.46
N THR A 58 -20.55 7.41 -9.86
CA THR A 58 -20.08 6.08 -9.48
C THR A 58 -19.85 5.95 -7.97
N ALA A 59 -19.24 6.95 -7.34
CA ALA A 59 -19.05 6.96 -5.89
C ALA A 59 -20.40 6.85 -5.15
N PHE A 60 -21.39 7.65 -5.56
CA PHE A 60 -22.72 7.60 -4.95
C PHE A 60 -23.46 6.30 -5.24
N LEU A 61 -23.38 5.78 -6.46
CA LEU A 61 -24.01 4.51 -6.81
C LEU A 61 -23.44 3.36 -5.98
N ALA A 62 -22.12 3.32 -5.79
CA ALA A 62 -21.46 2.32 -4.96
C ALA A 62 -21.85 2.48 -3.48
N ILE A 63 -21.89 3.72 -2.97
CA ILE A 63 -22.36 3.99 -1.60
C ILE A 63 -23.84 3.62 -1.40
N GLU A 64 -24.71 3.84 -2.39
CA GLU A 64 -26.13 3.52 -2.33
C GLU A 64 -26.39 2.01 -2.45
N THR A 65 -25.59 1.32 -3.27
CA THR A 65 -25.73 -0.11 -3.56
C THR A 65 -25.11 -0.98 -2.46
N ASP A 66 -23.88 -0.65 -2.05
CA ASP A 66 -23.07 -1.45 -1.13
C ASP A 66 -23.15 -0.95 0.32
N GLY A 67 -23.65 0.28 0.50
CA GLY A 67 -23.76 0.94 1.80
C GLY A 67 -22.45 1.58 2.26
N VAL A 68 -22.54 2.63 3.07
CA VAL A 68 -21.37 3.36 3.61
C VAL A 68 -20.38 2.45 4.35
N THR A 69 -20.86 1.36 4.94
CA THR A 69 -20.06 0.42 5.72
C THR A 69 -19.10 -0.42 4.89
N SER A 70 -19.32 -0.58 3.58
CA SER A 70 -18.41 -1.32 2.70
C SER A 70 -17.07 -0.61 2.51
N PHE A 71 -17.05 0.71 2.72
CA PHE A 71 -15.87 1.57 2.61
C PHE A 71 -15.12 1.76 3.94
N LEU A 72 -15.58 1.14 5.03
CA LEU A 72 -14.97 1.30 6.36
C LEU A 72 -13.93 0.20 6.64
N THR A 73 -12.92 0.52 7.44
CA THR A 73 -12.06 -0.47 8.11
C THR A 73 -12.86 -1.42 9.02
N ASP A 74 -12.29 -2.59 9.35
CA ASP A 74 -12.90 -3.52 10.32
C ASP A 74 -13.10 -2.89 11.72
N ALA A 75 -12.29 -1.88 12.07
CA ALA A 75 -12.50 -1.05 13.26
C ALA A 75 -13.77 -0.17 13.16
N GLY A 76 -14.16 0.25 11.95
CA GLY A 76 -15.42 0.92 11.64
C GLY A 76 -16.62 -0.03 11.50
N LYS A 77 -16.38 -1.26 11.02
CA LYS A 77 -17.40 -2.33 10.92
C LYS A 77 -17.78 -2.93 12.28
N ALA A 78 -17.00 -2.68 13.34
CA ALA A 78 -17.26 -3.16 14.70
C ALA A 78 -18.53 -2.59 15.38
N ARG A 79 -19.33 -1.77 14.68
CA ARG A 79 -20.71 -1.41 15.09
C ARG A 79 -21.72 -2.20 14.27
N GLN A 80 -22.12 -3.34 14.85
CA GLN A 80 -23.23 -4.25 14.50
C GLN A 80 -22.90 -5.38 13.52
N GLU A 81 -23.10 -6.61 14.02
CA GLU A 81 -22.86 -7.89 13.36
C GLU A 81 -23.98 -8.30 12.37
N VAL A 82 -23.59 -9.27 11.51
CA VAL A 82 -24.32 -10.24 10.67
C VAL A 82 -24.81 -9.79 9.26
N PRO A 83 -24.90 -10.72 8.26
CA PRO A 83 -23.86 -11.00 7.27
C PRO A 83 -24.36 -10.84 5.81
N THR A 84 -23.50 -10.47 4.87
CA THR A 84 -23.86 -10.46 3.43
C THR A 84 -22.69 -10.85 2.54
N ASN A 85 -22.99 -11.77 1.61
CA ASN A 85 -22.23 -12.35 0.49
C ASN A 85 -20.84 -11.76 0.16
N GLY A 86 -19.87 -12.68 0.02
CA GLY A 86 -18.43 -12.46 -0.13
C GLY A 86 -18.03 -11.40 -1.14
N ASN A 87 -17.16 -10.51 -0.67
CA ASN A 87 -16.56 -9.44 -1.43
C ASN A 87 -15.18 -9.92 -1.92
N ALA A 88 -15.13 -10.44 -3.15
CA ALA A 88 -13.92 -11.06 -3.74
C ALA A 88 -12.66 -10.16 -3.73
N LEU A 89 -12.82 -8.85 -3.52
CA LEU A 89 -11.73 -7.85 -3.44
C LEU A 89 -10.84 -7.98 -2.19
N PHE A 90 -11.36 -8.57 -1.11
CA PHE A 90 -10.64 -8.76 0.17
C PHE A 90 -10.39 -10.23 0.48
N GLU A 91 -10.85 -11.14 -0.40
CA GLU A 91 -10.53 -12.55 -0.29
C GLU A 91 -9.08 -12.76 -0.74
N PRO A 92 -8.26 -13.48 0.04
CA PRO A 92 -6.93 -13.89 -0.38
C PRO A 92 -6.97 -14.53 -1.78
N LEU A 93 -5.89 -14.36 -2.54
CA LEU A 93 -5.75 -15.06 -3.81
C LEU A 93 -5.84 -16.57 -3.59
N THR A 94 -6.54 -17.26 -4.48
CA THR A 94 -6.54 -18.73 -4.49
C THR A 94 -5.19 -19.25 -4.98
N GLU A 95 -4.91 -20.54 -4.79
CA GLU A 95 -3.71 -21.18 -5.36
C GLU A 95 -3.66 -21.00 -6.88
N ASP A 96 -4.76 -21.21 -7.60
CA ASP A 96 -4.84 -20.98 -9.05
C ASP A 96 -4.52 -19.52 -9.45
N GLU A 97 -4.96 -18.53 -8.65
CA GLU A 97 -4.70 -17.12 -8.93
C GLU A 97 -3.26 -16.71 -8.60
N LEU A 98 -2.63 -17.36 -7.60
CA LEU A 98 -1.20 -17.20 -7.31
C LEU A 98 -0.35 -17.82 -8.42
N GLU A 99 -0.72 -19.01 -8.92
CA GLU A 99 -0.06 -19.63 -10.08
C GLU A 99 -0.21 -18.77 -11.35
N GLU A 100 -1.37 -18.15 -11.56
CA GLU A 100 -1.60 -17.19 -12.65
C GLU A 100 -0.65 -15.98 -12.53
N LEU A 101 -0.57 -15.37 -11.34
CA LEU A 101 0.31 -14.24 -11.07
C LEU A 101 1.78 -14.63 -11.25
N GLU A 102 2.21 -15.78 -10.72
CA GLU A 102 3.57 -16.28 -10.87
C GLU A 102 3.93 -16.52 -12.34
N HIS A 103 3.05 -17.19 -13.09
CA HIS A 103 3.26 -17.43 -14.51
C HIS A 103 3.44 -16.12 -15.28
N PHE A 104 2.60 -15.13 -14.98
CA PHE A 104 2.68 -13.83 -15.60
C PHE A 104 4.02 -13.14 -15.31
N LEU A 105 4.41 -13.08 -14.03
CA LEU A 105 5.64 -12.42 -13.60
C LEU A 105 6.90 -13.07 -14.19
N LEU A 106 6.89 -14.39 -14.38
CA LEU A 106 8.05 -15.14 -14.88
C LEU A 106 8.16 -15.17 -16.41
N TYR A 107 7.03 -15.21 -17.13
CA TYR A 107 7.04 -15.57 -18.55
C TYR A 107 6.42 -14.53 -19.47
N GLU A 108 5.55 -13.64 -18.96
CA GLU A 108 4.83 -12.67 -19.79
C GLU A 108 5.40 -11.25 -19.71
N LEU A 109 6.15 -10.93 -18.65
CA LEU A 109 6.89 -9.67 -18.54
C LEU A 109 8.11 -9.69 -19.47
N ASP A 110 8.17 -8.74 -20.41
CA ASP A 110 9.33 -8.56 -21.31
C ASP A 110 10.44 -7.73 -20.60
N THR A 111 10.94 -8.25 -19.46
CA THR A 111 12.02 -7.65 -18.68
C THR A 111 12.77 -8.69 -17.85
N GLU A 112 14.06 -8.48 -17.64
CA GLU A 112 14.89 -9.26 -16.69
C GLU A 112 14.92 -8.63 -15.29
N GLU A 113 14.38 -7.41 -15.14
CA GLU A 113 14.39 -6.64 -13.88
C GLU A 113 13.05 -6.69 -13.12
N GLY A 114 12.05 -7.40 -13.67
CA GLY A 114 10.76 -7.62 -13.01
C GLY A 114 10.88 -8.49 -11.76
N MET A 115 9.95 -8.31 -10.82
CA MET A 115 9.90 -9.12 -9.61
C MET A 115 9.28 -10.49 -9.87
N THR A 116 9.87 -11.54 -9.30
CA THR A 116 9.22 -12.85 -9.15
C THR A 116 8.16 -12.80 -8.03
N LEU A 117 7.30 -13.83 -7.92
CA LEU A 117 6.21 -13.82 -6.94
C LEU A 117 6.70 -13.71 -5.48
N ASP A 118 7.77 -14.40 -5.12
CA ASP A 118 8.37 -14.34 -3.78
C ASP A 118 9.01 -12.97 -3.50
N ILE A 119 9.72 -12.38 -4.47
CA ILE A 119 10.25 -11.01 -4.37
C ILE A 119 9.11 -10.01 -4.20
N LEU A 120 8.04 -10.12 -4.99
CA LEU A 120 6.85 -9.28 -4.89
C LEU A 120 6.21 -9.41 -3.49
N ASP A 121 6.03 -10.64 -2.99
CA ASP A 121 5.43 -10.88 -1.69
C ASP A 121 6.21 -10.18 -0.56
N GLY A 122 7.53 -10.36 -0.51
CA GLY A 122 8.38 -9.69 0.47
C GLY A 122 8.37 -8.17 0.33
N PHE A 123 8.38 -7.67 -0.90
CA PHE A 123 8.29 -6.24 -1.21
C PHE A 123 6.99 -5.62 -0.69
N LEU A 124 5.84 -6.26 -0.94
CA LEU A 124 4.55 -5.81 -0.45
C LEU A 124 4.46 -5.91 1.08
N HIS A 125 5.00 -6.96 1.70
CA HIS A 125 5.07 -7.06 3.16
C HIS A 125 5.77 -5.85 3.79
N ALA A 126 6.92 -5.43 3.25
CA ALA A 126 7.65 -4.25 3.74
C ALA A 126 6.81 -2.97 3.61
N ILE A 127 6.08 -2.79 2.51
CA ILE A 127 5.19 -1.64 2.31
C ILE A 127 4.02 -1.68 3.31
N VAL A 128 3.38 -2.84 3.46
CA VAL A 128 2.19 -3.02 4.30
C VAL A 128 2.49 -2.81 5.78
N ILE A 129 3.65 -3.22 6.28
CA ILE A 129 3.98 -3.11 7.71
C ILE A 129 4.89 -1.94 8.06
N GLY A 130 5.44 -1.25 7.06
CA GLY A 130 6.43 -0.19 7.25
C GLY A 130 5.94 1.09 7.94
N PRO A 131 6.78 2.10 8.13
CA PRO A 131 6.45 3.25 8.97
C PRO A 131 5.42 4.22 8.38
N VAL A 132 5.29 4.26 7.05
CA VAL A 132 4.50 5.27 6.33
C VAL A 132 3.69 4.64 5.21
N PHE A 133 2.57 5.26 4.86
CA PHE A 133 1.86 4.94 3.63
C PHE A 133 2.69 5.41 2.42
N ILE A 134 2.88 4.52 1.45
CA ILE A 134 3.55 4.79 0.18
C ILE A 134 2.52 4.56 -0.91
N HIS A 135 2.28 5.58 -1.74
CA HIS A 135 1.24 5.50 -2.75
C HIS A 135 1.63 4.48 -3.85
N PRO A 136 0.69 3.68 -4.40
CA PRO A 136 0.95 2.72 -5.47
C PRO A 136 1.83 3.20 -6.63
N HIS A 137 1.61 4.42 -7.13
CA HIS A 137 2.43 5.03 -8.18
C HIS A 137 3.94 5.13 -7.86
N GLU A 138 4.36 5.04 -6.59
CA GLU A 138 5.77 5.08 -6.18
C GLU A 138 6.42 3.70 -6.19
N TRP A 139 5.66 2.63 -5.98
CA TRP A 139 6.19 1.27 -5.83
C TRP A 139 5.78 0.31 -6.96
N LEU A 140 4.67 0.53 -7.65
CA LEU A 140 4.23 -0.28 -8.78
C LEU A 140 5.27 -0.36 -9.90
N PRO A 141 5.92 0.74 -10.35
CA PRO A 141 6.94 0.64 -11.40
C PRO A 141 8.07 -0.35 -11.09
N LYS A 142 8.41 -0.52 -9.81
CA LYS A 142 9.45 -1.47 -9.38
C LYS A 142 9.03 -2.93 -9.55
N VAL A 143 7.74 -3.24 -9.46
CA VAL A 143 7.25 -4.61 -9.69
C VAL A 143 7.56 -5.05 -11.12
N TRP A 144 7.49 -4.11 -12.06
CA TRP A 144 7.71 -4.32 -13.49
C TRP A 144 9.16 -4.12 -13.93
N GLY A 145 10.06 -3.73 -13.01
CA GLY A 145 11.43 -3.37 -13.35
C GLY A 145 11.56 -2.12 -14.23
N THR A 146 10.67 -1.13 -14.07
CA THR A 146 10.69 0.11 -14.86
C THR A 146 10.98 1.35 -14.02
N GLU A 147 11.41 2.44 -14.66
CA GLU A 147 11.49 3.74 -14.00
C GLU A 147 10.10 4.35 -13.78
N ARG A 148 10.06 5.42 -12.98
CA ARG A 148 8.81 6.15 -12.71
C ARG A 148 8.33 6.83 -13.99
N ASP A 149 7.02 6.75 -14.25
CA ASP A 149 6.33 7.29 -15.42
C ASP A 149 6.63 6.56 -16.75
N GLU A 150 7.35 5.44 -16.71
CA GLU A 150 7.51 4.54 -17.86
C GLU A 150 6.32 3.57 -17.98
N THR A 151 5.94 3.28 -19.22
CA THR A 151 4.94 2.24 -19.49
C THR A 151 5.56 0.87 -19.22
N PRO A 152 4.94 0.02 -18.38
CA PRO A 152 5.46 -1.31 -18.14
C PRO A 152 5.47 -2.15 -19.42
N PRO A 153 6.44 -3.08 -19.57
CA PRO A 153 6.57 -3.93 -20.74
C PRO A 153 5.50 -5.03 -20.72
N MET A 154 4.26 -4.65 -21.05
CA MET A 154 3.08 -5.51 -20.96
C MET A 154 2.63 -5.99 -22.34
N PRO A 155 2.13 -7.23 -22.46
CA PRO A 155 1.63 -7.76 -23.73
C PRO A 155 0.34 -7.08 -24.20
N SER A 156 -0.52 -6.64 -23.25
CA SER A 156 -1.71 -5.84 -23.54
C SER A 156 -2.20 -5.05 -22.31
N VAL A 157 -3.17 -4.15 -22.53
CA VAL A 157 -3.83 -3.39 -21.44
C VAL A 157 -4.67 -4.31 -20.56
N GLU A 158 -5.34 -5.30 -21.15
CA GLU A 158 -6.14 -6.29 -20.41
C GLU A 158 -5.25 -7.14 -19.50
N ALA A 159 -4.09 -7.58 -19.99
CA ALA A 159 -3.09 -8.29 -19.19
C ALA A 159 -2.58 -7.42 -18.03
N PHE A 160 -2.31 -6.13 -18.30
CA PHE A 160 -1.95 -5.16 -17.27
C PHE A 160 -3.02 -5.02 -16.19
N ASN A 161 -4.28 -4.85 -16.57
CA ASN A 161 -5.37 -4.72 -15.61
C ASN A 161 -5.56 -6.00 -14.76
N ARG A 162 -5.41 -7.19 -15.37
CA ARG A 162 -5.53 -8.47 -14.64
C ARG A 162 -4.40 -8.66 -13.63
N VAL A 163 -3.15 -8.46 -14.03
CA VAL A 163 -2.03 -8.60 -13.09
C VAL A 163 -2.10 -7.54 -11.99
N LEU A 164 -2.47 -6.29 -12.34
CA LEU A 164 -2.63 -5.23 -11.35
C LEU A 164 -3.70 -5.59 -10.32
N GLN A 165 -4.83 -6.16 -10.76
CA GLN A 165 -5.87 -6.66 -9.87
C GLN A 165 -5.34 -7.74 -8.92
N LEU A 166 -4.57 -8.70 -9.42
CA LEU A 166 -3.97 -9.76 -8.60
C LEU A 166 -2.98 -9.19 -7.58
N VAL A 167 -2.08 -8.28 -8.00
CA VAL A 167 -1.12 -7.61 -7.12
C VAL A 167 -1.82 -6.81 -6.02
N MET A 168 -2.87 -6.05 -6.36
CA MET A 168 -3.61 -5.25 -5.39
C MET A 168 -4.44 -6.12 -4.43
N ARG A 169 -5.04 -7.22 -4.90
CA ARG A 169 -5.72 -8.20 -4.02
C ARG A 169 -4.74 -8.88 -3.09
N HIS A 170 -3.55 -9.24 -3.58
CA HIS A 170 -2.49 -9.80 -2.74
C HIS A 170 -2.04 -8.81 -1.66
N PHE A 171 -1.78 -7.56 -2.03
CA PHE A 171 -1.50 -6.47 -1.09
C PHE A 171 -2.59 -6.34 -0.02
N ASN A 172 -3.87 -6.30 -0.42
CA ASN A 172 -5.01 -6.21 0.50
C ASN A 172 -5.13 -7.45 1.40
N GLY A 173 -4.77 -8.63 0.90
CA GLY A 173 -4.69 -9.87 1.66
C GLY A 173 -3.66 -9.76 2.79
N ILE A 174 -2.47 -9.26 2.49
CA ILE A 174 -1.42 -9.01 3.51
C ILE A 174 -1.94 -8.00 4.56
N VAL A 175 -2.53 -6.87 4.13
CA VAL A 175 -3.12 -5.87 5.06
C VAL A 175 -4.14 -6.52 5.99
N SER A 176 -5.04 -7.33 5.43
CA SER A 176 -6.08 -8.03 6.18
C SER A 176 -5.49 -9.05 7.16
N GLY A 177 -4.47 -9.81 6.74
CA GLY A 177 -3.77 -10.78 7.59
C GLY A 177 -3.16 -10.14 8.85
N PHE A 178 -2.57 -8.95 8.72
CA PHE A 178 -2.05 -8.21 9.88
C PHE A 178 -3.14 -7.57 10.76
N ALA A 179 -4.35 -7.35 10.24
CA ALA A 179 -5.48 -6.81 10.98
C ALA A 179 -6.23 -7.86 11.83
N MET A 180 -6.07 -9.16 11.51
CA MET A 180 -6.68 -10.27 12.22
C MET A 180 -6.19 -10.40 13.68
N GLN A 181 -7.00 -11.05 14.52
CA GLN A 181 -6.66 -11.32 15.92
C GLN A 181 -6.87 -12.81 16.27
N PRO A 182 -5.79 -13.62 16.36
CA PRO A 182 -4.39 -13.26 16.13
C PRO A 182 -4.08 -12.96 14.64
N PRO A 183 -2.96 -12.26 14.33
CA PRO A 183 -2.56 -12.03 12.94
C PRO A 183 -2.33 -13.35 12.18
N GLU A 184 -2.82 -13.41 10.95
CA GLU A 184 -2.63 -14.52 10.02
C GLU A 184 -1.63 -14.09 8.94
N ILE A 185 -0.35 -14.38 9.17
CA ILE A 185 0.76 -13.94 8.30
C ILE A 185 1.31 -15.17 7.58
N LEU A 186 1.26 -15.14 6.26
CA LEU A 186 1.68 -16.23 5.38
C LEU A 186 2.64 -15.68 4.32
N PRO A 187 3.94 -15.52 4.64
CA PRO A 187 4.94 -15.18 3.64
C PRO A 187 5.01 -16.26 2.55
N LEU A 188 5.19 -15.85 1.29
CA LEU A 188 5.23 -16.75 0.14
C LEU A 188 6.67 -16.88 -0.39
N TRP A 189 7.22 -18.09 -0.33
CA TRP A 189 8.50 -18.44 -0.93
C TRP A 189 8.54 -19.91 -1.35
N SER A 190 9.49 -20.23 -2.22
CA SER A 190 9.68 -21.60 -2.73
C SER A 190 10.50 -22.47 -1.78
N ASN A 191 10.52 -23.77 -2.07
CA ASN A 191 11.45 -24.72 -1.44
C ASN A 191 12.58 -25.04 -2.41
N CYS A 192 13.78 -25.26 -1.87
CA CYS A 192 14.91 -25.82 -2.62
C CYS A 192 15.25 -27.23 -2.10
N THR A 193 15.80 -28.07 -2.98
CA THR A 193 16.30 -29.41 -2.61
C THR A 193 17.83 -29.42 -2.60
N PHE A 194 18.42 -29.81 -1.47
CA PHE A 194 19.87 -29.95 -1.32
C PHE A 194 20.19 -31.25 -0.59
N GLU A 195 21.09 -32.06 -1.17
CA GLU A 195 21.47 -33.40 -0.65
C GLU A 195 20.27 -34.33 -0.34
N GLY A 196 19.16 -34.18 -1.09
CA GLY A 196 17.95 -34.99 -0.92
C GLY A 196 17.03 -34.56 0.22
N GLN A 197 17.30 -33.39 0.83
CA GLN A 197 16.44 -32.75 1.80
C GLN A 197 15.86 -31.45 1.24
N GLU A 198 14.61 -31.15 1.59
CA GLU A 198 13.95 -29.89 1.24
C GLU A 198 14.17 -28.81 2.31
N PHE A 199 14.35 -27.58 1.87
CA PHE A 199 14.58 -26.40 2.69
C PHE A 199 13.75 -25.22 2.16
N ASP A 200 13.26 -24.36 3.06
CA ASP A 200 12.67 -23.07 2.67
C ASP A 200 13.73 -22.18 2.00
N ASP A 201 13.37 -21.56 0.89
CA ASP A 201 14.19 -20.63 0.13
C ASP A 201 13.59 -19.21 0.15
N ALA A 202 13.83 -18.49 1.24
CA ALA A 202 13.30 -17.14 1.45
C ALA A 202 14.24 -16.03 0.95
N GLU A 203 15.27 -16.34 0.13
CA GLU A 203 16.24 -15.33 -0.34
C GLU A 203 15.56 -14.25 -1.19
N GLY A 204 14.74 -14.66 -2.18
CA GLY A 204 13.99 -13.73 -3.03
C GLY A 204 13.00 -12.90 -2.23
N TRP A 205 12.25 -13.52 -1.33
CA TRP A 205 11.36 -12.83 -0.40
C TRP A 205 12.10 -11.77 0.44
N ALA A 206 13.22 -12.14 1.06
CA ALA A 206 13.98 -11.23 1.88
C ALA A 206 14.59 -10.07 1.07
N TYR A 207 15.02 -10.35 -0.16
CA TYR A 207 15.47 -9.32 -1.10
C TYR A 207 14.35 -8.33 -1.42
N GLY A 208 13.16 -8.82 -1.77
CA GLY A 208 11.97 -8.00 -1.99
C GLY A 208 11.64 -7.11 -0.80
N PHE A 209 11.67 -7.66 0.42
CA PHE A 209 11.47 -6.88 1.64
C PHE A 209 12.51 -5.76 1.77
N CYS A 210 13.78 -6.04 1.49
CA CYS A 210 14.85 -5.04 1.48
C CYS A 210 14.59 -3.95 0.43
N GLU A 211 14.08 -4.27 -0.76
CA GLU A 211 13.67 -3.29 -1.76
C GLU A 211 12.53 -2.40 -1.27
N GLY A 212 11.56 -2.96 -0.54
CA GLY A 212 10.45 -2.18 0.04
C GLY A 212 10.92 -1.23 1.14
N VAL A 213 11.89 -1.67 1.97
CA VAL A 213 12.55 -0.81 2.96
C VAL A 213 13.25 0.38 2.29
N LYS A 214 13.90 0.17 1.13
CA LYS A 214 14.62 1.24 0.40
C LYS A 214 13.70 2.38 -0.04
N LEU A 215 12.40 2.15 -0.24
CA LEU A 215 11.43 3.20 -0.58
C LEU A 215 11.32 4.29 0.49
N SER A 216 11.57 3.95 1.76
CA SER A 216 11.49 4.88 2.89
C SER A 216 12.63 4.67 3.89
N GLN A 217 13.82 4.34 3.38
CA GLN A 217 14.99 3.93 4.18
C GLN A 217 15.29 4.84 5.38
N PRO A 218 15.29 6.19 5.25
CA PRO A 218 15.59 7.05 6.39
C PRO A 218 14.62 6.86 7.56
N THR A 219 13.36 6.48 7.28
CA THR A 219 12.35 6.25 8.31
C THR A 219 12.53 4.89 8.98
N TRP A 220 12.94 3.87 8.21
CA TRP A 220 13.22 2.52 8.73
C TRP A 220 14.40 2.47 9.70
N GLN A 221 15.32 3.44 9.63
CA GLN A 221 16.49 3.49 10.49
C GLN A 221 16.14 3.46 11.98
N ALA A 222 15.00 4.03 12.39
CA ALA A 222 14.59 4.01 13.79
C ALA A 222 14.34 2.59 14.34
N LEU A 223 13.90 1.65 13.49
CA LEU A 223 13.77 0.23 13.87
C LEU A 223 15.13 -0.46 13.86
N LEU A 224 15.99 -0.15 12.89
CA LEU A 224 17.33 -0.74 12.78
C LEU A 224 18.29 -0.29 13.90
N ASP A 225 18.05 0.90 14.47
CA ASP A 225 18.79 1.41 15.62
C ASP A 225 18.28 0.85 16.97
N ASP A 226 17.07 0.28 16.99
CA ASP A 226 16.50 -0.38 18.17
C ASP A 226 17.06 -1.81 18.31
N PRO A 227 17.56 -2.24 19.49
CA PRO A 227 18.14 -3.58 19.63
C PRO A 227 17.19 -4.74 19.34
N GLU A 228 15.90 -4.62 19.68
CA GLU A 228 14.93 -5.66 19.35
C GLU A 228 14.48 -5.52 17.89
N GLY A 229 14.34 -4.28 17.39
CA GLY A 229 14.08 -4.00 15.98
C GLY A 229 15.12 -4.60 15.04
N GLU A 230 16.41 -4.38 15.31
CA GLU A 230 17.53 -5.00 14.59
C GLU A 230 17.43 -6.52 14.64
N ARG A 231 17.19 -7.09 15.82
CA ARG A 231 17.05 -8.54 16.00
C ARG A 231 15.91 -9.12 15.17
N TRP A 232 14.76 -8.44 15.09
CA TRP A 232 13.62 -8.89 14.29
C TRP A 232 13.91 -8.80 12.79
N TYR A 233 14.57 -7.72 12.36
CA TYR A 233 14.92 -7.49 10.96
C TYR A 233 16.10 -8.34 10.47
N ARG A 234 16.98 -8.76 11.38
CA ARG A 234 18.24 -9.43 11.08
C ARG A 234 18.13 -10.64 10.13
N PRO A 235 17.18 -11.59 10.27
CA PRO A 235 17.04 -12.69 9.31
C PRO A 235 16.74 -12.20 7.88
N ILE A 236 15.94 -11.15 7.75
CA ILE A 236 15.62 -10.50 6.47
C ILE A 236 16.86 -9.84 5.90
N GLY A 237 17.58 -9.06 6.72
CA GLY A 237 18.81 -8.40 6.31
C GLY A 237 19.90 -9.38 5.86
N LEU A 238 20.08 -10.49 6.58
CA LEU A 238 21.06 -11.53 6.26
C LEU A 238 20.76 -12.25 4.94
N LEU A 239 19.49 -12.56 4.67
CA LEU A 239 19.08 -13.29 3.47
C LEU A 239 18.95 -12.38 2.24
N GLY A 240 18.41 -11.18 2.39
CA GLY A 240 18.10 -10.28 1.27
C GLY A 240 19.10 -9.15 1.04
N GLY A 241 19.90 -8.80 2.04
CA GLY A 241 20.90 -7.73 1.96
C GLY A 241 22.23 -8.24 1.42
N GLY A 242 22.87 -7.52 0.51
CA GLY A 242 24.17 -7.95 -0.06
C GLY A 242 25.38 -7.78 0.87
N ALA A 243 25.27 -7.01 1.96
CA ALA A 243 26.34 -6.76 2.94
C ALA A 243 25.75 -6.26 4.27
N TYR A 244 24.83 -7.03 4.85
CA TYR A 244 24.10 -6.63 6.06
C TYR A 244 24.99 -6.64 7.31
N SER A 245 25.74 -7.71 7.54
CA SER A 245 26.67 -7.81 8.68
C SER A 245 27.89 -8.69 8.39
N ALA A 246 28.93 -8.56 9.21
CA ALA A 246 30.23 -9.22 8.98
C ALA A 246 30.18 -10.76 9.05
N ASP A 247 29.18 -11.32 9.72
CA ASP A 247 28.93 -12.74 9.89
C ASP A 247 27.90 -13.29 8.89
N GLN A 248 27.49 -12.51 7.88
CA GLN A 248 26.46 -12.92 6.93
C GLN A 248 26.83 -14.21 6.21
N ASP A 249 28.02 -14.27 5.59
CA ASP A 249 28.48 -15.45 4.85
C ASP A 249 28.47 -16.70 5.74
N ASP A 250 28.92 -16.58 7.00
CA ASP A 250 28.95 -17.68 7.96
C ASP A 250 27.55 -18.21 8.29
N LEU A 251 26.52 -17.38 8.17
CA LEU A 251 25.12 -17.68 8.50
C LEU A 251 24.24 -17.99 7.29
N THR A 252 24.70 -17.76 6.06
CA THR A 252 23.86 -17.96 4.85
C THR A 252 24.48 -18.88 3.80
N THR A 253 25.68 -19.43 4.03
CA THR A 253 26.39 -20.27 3.05
C THR A 253 25.57 -21.48 2.57
N THR A 254 24.87 -22.18 3.47
CA THR A 254 24.14 -23.43 3.14
C THR A 254 22.62 -23.26 3.19
N PRO A 255 21.84 -24.03 2.39
CA PRO A 255 20.38 -24.02 2.46
C PRO A 255 19.83 -24.30 3.85
N ALA A 256 20.46 -25.19 4.62
CA ALA A 256 20.06 -25.49 5.99
C ALA A 256 20.18 -24.29 6.92
N GLN A 257 21.22 -23.46 6.77
CA GLN A 257 21.39 -22.25 7.57
C GLN A 257 20.36 -21.19 7.17
N ARG A 258 20.11 -21.01 5.87
CA ARG A 258 19.11 -20.07 5.37
C ARG A 258 17.69 -20.44 5.78
N HIS A 259 17.36 -21.73 5.79
CA HIS A 259 16.09 -22.24 6.30
C HIS A 259 15.85 -21.89 7.77
N VAL A 260 16.89 -21.92 8.61
CA VAL A 260 16.78 -21.49 10.02
C VAL A 260 16.41 -20.00 10.11
N LEU A 261 17.00 -19.16 9.27
CA LEU A 261 16.68 -17.73 9.20
C LEU A 261 15.26 -17.49 8.67
N ALA A 262 14.85 -18.20 7.60
CA ALA A 262 13.50 -18.13 7.04
C ALA A 262 12.42 -18.44 8.10
N ALA A 263 12.65 -19.45 8.94
CA ALA A 263 11.75 -19.82 10.03
C ALA A 263 11.63 -18.74 11.14
N GLU A 264 12.53 -17.76 11.20
CA GLU A 264 12.42 -16.61 12.11
C GLU A 264 11.63 -15.45 11.50
N ILE A 265 11.67 -15.26 10.17
CA ILE A 265 10.99 -14.15 9.47
C ILE A 265 9.52 -14.07 9.86
N GLY A 266 8.75 -15.15 9.64
CA GLY A 266 7.31 -15.16 9.93
C GLY A 266 6.97 -14.86 11.39
N LYS A 267 7.85 -15.24 12.34
CA LYS A 267 7.67 -14.97 13.77
C LYS A 267 7.97 -13.51 14.12
N ASN A 268 8.86 -12.87 13.38
CA ASN A 268 9.35 -11.52 13.66
C ASN A 268 8.46 -10.43 13.04
N LEU A 269 7.76 -10.73 11.94
CA LEU A 269 6.89 -9.78 11.23
C LEU A 269 5.82 -9.10 12.10
N PRO A 270 5.08 -9.78 13.00
CA PRO A 270 4.15 -9.12 13.90
C PRO A 270 4.80 -8.03 14.76
N TYR A 271 6.04 -8.24 15.20
CA TYR A 271 6.76 -7.30 16.06
C TYR A 271 7.24 -6.08 15.28
N ILE A 272 7.74 -6.29 14.06
CA ILE A 272 8.08 -5.21 13.13
C ILE A 272 6.83 -4.36 12.84
N HIS A 273 5.70 -5.00 12.54
CA HIS A 273 4.42 -4.31 12.34
C HIS A 273 4.00 -3.51 13.59
N ALA A 274 4.03 -4.14 14.77
CA ALA A 274 3.66 -3.50 16.02
C ALA A 274 4.54 -2.31 16.40
N PHE A 275 5.85 -2.36 16.08
CA PHE A 275 6.78 -1.26 16.30
C PHE A 275 6.34 0.02 15.59
N TRP A 276 5.76 -0.11 14.38
CA TRP A 276 5.34 1.02 13.57
C TRP A 276 3.93 1.54 13.85
N LEU A 277 3.07 0.78 14.54
CA LEU A 277 1.69 1.20 14.83
C LEU A 277 1.60 2.59 15.52
N PRO A 278 2.36 2.88 16.60
CA PRO A 278 2.29 4.20 17.24
C PRO A 278 2.78 5.34 16.34
N VAL A 279 3.75 5.06 15.46
CA VAL A 279 4.27 6.05 14.49
C VAL A 279 3.20 6.38 13.45
N ARG A 280 2.52 5.36 12.91
CA ARG A 280 1.41 5.50 11.96
C ARG A 280 0.26 6.28 12.57
N GLU A 281 -0.14 5.95 13.80
CA GLU A 281 -1.17 6.68 14.55
C GLU A 281 -0.81 8.16 14.68
N ALA A 282 0.41 8.48 15.12
CA ALA A 282 0.86 9.86 15.28
C ALA A 282 0.95 10.63 13.95
N ILE A 283 1.24 9.97 12.83
CA ILE A 283 1.19 10.57 11.49
C ILE A 283 -0.27 10.89 11.12
N ASN A 284 -1.16 9.91 11.28
CA ASN A 284 -2.58 10.05 10.96
C ASN A 284 -3.25 11.15 11.78
N GLU A 285 -2.97 11.21 13.09
CA GLU A 285 -3.47 12.28 13.97
C GLU A 285 -3.00 13.66 13.52
N ARG A 286 -1.72 13.80 13.15
CA ARG A 286 -1.18 15.07 12.63
C ARG A 286 -1.84 15.46 11.32
N GLN A 287 -2.03 14.52 10.40
CA GLN A 287 -2.71 14.78 9.13
C GLN A 287 -4.18 15.17 9.35
N ARG A 288 -4.89 14.49 10.26
CA ARG A 288 -6.26 14.82 10.65
C ARG A 288 -6.32 16.23 11.25
N ALA A 289 -5.41 16.56 12.17
CA ALA A 289 -5.33 17.89 12.77
C ALA A 289 -5.00 18.99 11.73
N GLN A 290 -4.15 18.71 10.74
CA GLN A 290 -3.87 19.62 9.63
C GLN A 290 -5.09 19.84 8.74
N ARG A 291 -5.82 18.77 8.40
CA ARG A 291 -7.08 18.84 7.63
C ARG A 291 -8.18 19.60 8.39
N MET A 292 -8.22 19.44 9.72
CA MET A 292 -9.14 20.14 10.62
C MET A 292 -8.69 21.56 10.99
N SER A 293 -7.42 21.90 10.77
CA SER A 293 -6.95 23.27 10.93
C SER A 293 -7.69 24.13 9.91
N ASN A 294 -8.35 25.18 10.39
CA ASN A 294 -9.30 25.98 9.60
C ASN A 294 -8.68 26.40 8.26
N LYS A 295 -9.07 25.73 7.17
CA LYS A 295 -8.97 26.30 5.83
C LYS A 295 -9.73 27.62 5.91
N VAL A 296 -9.03 28.75 5.89
CA VAL A 296 -9.64 30.07 5.92
C VAL A 296 -10.72 30.08 4.85
N GLY A 297 -11.97 30.18 5.27
CA GLY A 297 -13.10 30.06 4.37
C GLY A 297 -12.95 31.10 3.27
N ARG A 298 -13.29 30.75 2.03
CA ARG A 298 -13.17 31.65 0.86
C ARG A 298 -13.82 33.04 1.12
N ASN A 299 -14.81 33.10 2.01
CA ASN A 299 -15.50 34.33 2.43
C ASN A 299 -15.09 34.89 3.82
N GLU A 300 -14.22 34.23 4.57
CA GLU A 300 -13.73 34.68 5.89
C GLU A 300 -12.68 35.79 5.78
N PRO A 301 -12.46 36.58 6.85
CA PRO A 301 -11.39 37.56 6.90
C PRO A 301 -10.02 36.94 6.59
N CYS A 302 -9.28 37.58 5.70
CA CYS A 302 -7.99 37.10 5.24
C CYS A 302 -6.93 37.24 6.36
N PRO A 303 -6.15 36.19 6.65
CA PRO A 303 -5.22 36.15 7.79
C PRO A 303 -4.02 37.11 7.64
N CYS A 304 -3.79 37.70 6.46
CA CYS A 304 -2.71 38.67 6.23
C CYS A 304 -2.98 40.07 6.84
N GLY A 305 -4.09 40.25 7.57
CA GLY A 305 -4.43 41.51 8.21
C GLY A 305 -5.01 42.59 7.28
N SER A 306 -5.33 42.25 6.03
CA SER A 306 -5.85 43.22 5.04
C SER A 306 -7.31 43.66 5.29
N GLY A 307 -8.02 43.00 6.19
CA GLY A 307 -9.45 43.23 6.45
C GLY A 307 -10.39 42.77 5.33
N LYS A 308 -9.86 42.20 4.23
CA LYS A 308 -10.65 41.70 3.09
C LYS A 308 -11.01 40.23 3.27
N LYS A 309 -12.04 39.75 2.55
CA LYS A 309 -12.35 38.31 2.45
C LYS A 309 -11.20 37.56 1.75
N PHE A 310 -10.87 36.34 2.18
CA PHE A 310 -9.75 35.55 1.65
C PHE A 310 -9.71 35.48 0.11
N LYS A 311 -10.86 35.22 -0.55
CA LYS A 311 -10.98 35.16 -2.02
C LYS A 311 -10.68 36.46 -2.78
N LYS A 312 -10.69 37.60 -2.08
CA LYS A 312 -10.42 38.92 -2.64
C LYS A 312 -9.05 39.45 -2.21
N CYS A 313 -8.22 38.59 -1.62
CA CYS A 313 -6.89 38.93 -1.13
C CYS A 313 -5.91 37.81 -1.47
N CYS A 314 -5.33 37.12 -0.49
CA CYS A 314 -4.32 36.07 -0.72
C CYS A 314 -4.86 34.86 -1.48
N GLY A 315 -6.18 34.65 -1.52
CA GLY A 315 -6.84 33.61 -2.33
C GLY A 315 -7.41 34.12 -3.66
N ALA A 316 -7.00 35.30 -4.14
CA ALA A 316 -7.38 35.80 -5.47
C ALA A 316 -6.42 35.25 -6.53
N ALA A 317 -6.94 34.75 -7.65
CA ALA A 317 -6.20 34.12 -8.75
C ALA A 317 -5.17 35.02 -9.46
N SER A 318 -4.98 36.25 -9.01
CA SER A 318 -4.10 37.27 -9.62
C SER A 318 -2.74 37.41 -8.94
N GLN A 319 -2.33 36.46 -8.08
CA GLN A 319 -1.00 36.43 -7.42
C GLN A 319 -0.33 35.05 -7.46
N LEU A 320 -0.56 34.27 -8.52
CA LEU A 320 0.29 33.13 -8.87
C LEU A 320 1.03 33.51 -10.15
N HIS A 321 2.21 34.09 -9.98
CA HIS A 321 3.28 34.19 -10.98
C HIS A 321 4.53 33.56 -10.36
#